data_AF-A0A5C3KH07-F1
#
_entry.id   AF-A0A5C3KH07-F1
#
_cell.length_a   1.000
_cell.length_b   1.000
_cell.length_c   1.000
_cell.angle_alpha   90.00
_cell.angle_beta   90.00
_cell.angle_gamma   90.00
#
_symmetry.space_group_name_H-M   'P 1'
#
loop_
_entity.id
_entity.type
_entity.pdbx_description
1 polymer ?
#
loop_
_entity_poly.entity_id
_entity_poly.type
_entity_poly.pdbx_seq_one_letter_code
_entity_poly.pdbx_strand_id
1 'polypeptide(L)'
;MSSCVRALTRSVPLATLSRTTPVVYSTRGRAAIGSLSYLQRPTTFKRQTLSIGNRVRAMSSIANPLQDAVAKDHSEMYEYYDQYILNAGDTVVQQRWANQLIWEIARHAAGEEIVIYPLMEQYLGTKGVELADKDRADHQYVKEHLYKLEGMQVGTTEYDALLKDVMDHLREHNDGEEQTDLPMLVEKLGTTDSQTAAHSFKRTKKFAPTHPHPTSPHSRL
;
A
#
# COMPACT_ATOMS: atom_id res chain seq x y z
N MET A 1 -71.06 -23.17 5.15
CA MET A 1 -70.99 -23.54 6.58
C MET A 1 -69.57 -23.27 7.02
N SER A 2 -69.25 -22.04 7.48
CA SER A 2 -69.07 -21.65 8.90
C SER A 2 -67.94 -22.46 9.56
N SER A 3 -66.85 -21.91 10.11
CA SER A 3 -66.66 -20.68 10.92
C SER A 3 -65.21 -20.18 10.80
N CYS A 4 -64.90 -18.87 10.72
CA CYS A 4 -64.99 -17.81 11.74
C CYS A 4 -63.94 -17.97 12.87
N VAL A 5 -62.79 -17.26 12.82
CA VAL A 5 -62.47 -15.97 13.49
C VAL A 5 -61.66 -16.14 14.79
N ARG A 6 -60.44 -15.55 14.88
CA ARG A 6 -60.15 -14.38 15.74
C ARG A 6 -58.69 -13.91 15.63
N ALA A 7 -58.57 -12.63 15.25
CA ALA A 7 -57.40 -11.80 15.48
C ALA A 7 -57.32 -11.42 16.98
N LEU A 8 -56.10 -11.30 17.50
CA LEU A 8 -55.82 -10.61 18.76
C LEU A 8 -54.77 -9.52 18.51
N THR A 9 -55.20 -8.32 18.85
CA THR A 9 -54.50 -7.03 18.76
C THR A 9 -54.00 -6.58 20.13
N ARG A 10 -53.03 -5.64 20.10
CA ARG A 10 -52.58 -4.70 21.15
C ARG A 10 -51.47 -5.25 22.07
N SER A 11 -50.48 -4.49 22.54
CA SER A 11 -50.44 -3.05 22.82
C SER A 11 -48.98 -2.55 22.85
N VAL A 12 -48.74 -1.33 22.37
CA VAL A 12 -47.48 -0.58 22.53
C VAL A 12 -47.60 0.31 23.79
N PRO A 13 -46.56 0.43 24.65
CA PRO A 13 -46.52 1.47 25.66
C PRO A 13 -45.81 2.75 25.17
N LEU A 14 -46.36 3.89 25.59
CA LEU A 14 -45.91 5.26 25.38
C LEU A 14 -44.71 5.64 26.29
N ALA A 15 -43.77 6.36 25.67
CA ALA A 15 -42.98 7.51 26.12
C ALA A 15 -42.69 7.77 27.62
N THR A 16 -41.41 8.02 27.90
CA THR A 16 -40.96 9.03 28.89
C THR A 16 -39.88 9.92 28.28
N LEU A 17 -40.22 11.21 28.14
CA LEU A 17 -39.32 12.32 27.85
C LEU A 17 -38.51 12.66 29.11
N SER A 18 -37.20 12.91 28.96
CA SER A 18 -36.43 13.68 29.93
C SER A 18 -35.59 14.75 29.24
N ARG A 19 -35.42 15.85 29.97
CA ARG A 19 -35.11 17.20 29.54
C ARG A 19 -33.63 17.44 29.20
N THR A 20 -33.49 18.43 28.33
CA THR A 20 -32.32 19.25 27.96
C THR A 20 -31.54 19.85 29.13
N THR A 21 -30.22 19.97 28.98
CA THR A 21 -29.46 21.21 29.24
C THR A 21 -28.29 21.36 28.25
N PRO A 22 -28.03 22.57 27.70
CA PRO A 22 -26.86 22.85 26.87
C PRO A 22 -25.69 23.36 27.72
N VAL A 23 -24.46 22.96 27.38
CA VAL A 23 -23.24 23.60 27.91
C VAL A 23 -22.79 24.67 26.92
N VAL A 24 -22.52 25.85 27.49
CA VAL A 24 -22.32 27.15 26.86
C VAL A 24 -20.90 27.29 26.30
N TYR A 25 -20.82 27.84 25.08
CA TYR A 25 -19.57 28.31 24.47
C TYR A 25 -19.18 29.66 25.09
N SER A 26 -17.96 29.79 25.62
CA SER A 26 -17.41 31.08 26.04
C SER A 26 -16.36 31.55 25.04
N THR A 27 -16.57 32.77 24.55
CA THR A 27 -15.75 33.48 23.58
C THR A 27 -14.91 34.58 24.24
N ARG A 28 -13.81 34.93 23.57
CA ARG A 28 -13.11 36.25 23.51
C ARG A 28 -11.90 36.48 24.43
N GLY A 29 -10.86 37.01 23.78
CA GLY A 29 -9.75 37.74 24.38
C GLY A 29 -8.57 37.91 23.41
N ARG A 30 -8.79 38.51 22.23
CA ARG A 30 -8.23 39.82 21.81
C ARG A 30 -6.69 39.91 21.74
N ALA A 31 -6.24 40.07 20.50
CA ALA A 31 -4.96 40.64 20.10
C ALA A 31 -4.82 42.11 20.51
N ALA A 32 -3.59 42.56 20.75
CA ALA A 32 -3.17 43.95 20.57
C ALA A 32 -1.63 44.06 20.43
N ILE A 33 -1.20 44.64 19.30
CA ILE A 33 -0.19 45.72 19.11
C ILE A 33 1.13 45.62 19.92
N GLY A 34 2.33 45.60 19.33
CA GLY A 34 2.84 46.43 18.25
C GLY A 34 3.74 47.54 18.85
N SER A 35 5.05 47.52 18.58
CA SER A 35 5.91 48.70 18.44
C SER A 35 7.32 48.32 18.01
N LEU A 36 7.72 48.83 16.84
CA LEU A 36 9.09 48.86 16.31
C LEU A 36 9.93 49.90 17.07
N SER A 37 11.21 49.61 17.26
CA SER A 37 12.29 50.60 17.43
C SER A 37 13.62 49.90 17.07
N TYR A 38 14.09 50.04 15.82
CA TYR A 38 15.21 50.90 15.42
C TYR A 38 16.49 50.73 16.26
N LEU A 39 17.54 50.17 15.64
CA LEU A 39 18.92 50.64 15.74
C LEU A 39 19.78 49.98 14.63
N GLN A 40 20.36 50.85 13.80
CA GLN A 40 21.47 50.64 12.86
C GLN A 40 22.75 50.28 13.67
N ARG A 41 23.89 49.73 13.19
CA ARG A 41 24.61 49.68 11.90
C ARG A 41 25.84 48.73 12.08
N PRO A 42 26.83 48.64 11.15
CA PRO A 42 27.40 47.37 10.67
C PRO A 42 28.76 47.02 11.29
N THR A 43 29.23 45.77 11.13
CA THR A 43 30.67 45.48 11.04
C THR A 43 30.97 44.25 10.18
N THR A 44 31.98 44.43 9.34
CA THR A 44 32.71 43.49 8.49
C THR A 44 32.97 42.12 9.12
N PHE A 45 32.70 41.04 8.38
CA PHE A 45 33.26 39.72 8.68
C PHE A 45 34.08 39.16 7.51
N LYS A 46 35.26 38.66 7.87
CA LYS A 46 36.39 38.29 7.02
C LYS A 46 36.04 37.12 6.08
N ARG A 47 36.49 37.22 4.82
CA ARG A 47 36.52 36.09 3.88
C ARG A 47 37.57 35.09 4.36
N GLN A 48 37.13 34.00 4.96
CA GLN A 48 37.97 32.86 5.31
C GLN A 48 38.09 31.96 4.08
N THR A 49 39.29 31.82 3.55
CA THR A 49 39.60 30.87 2.48
C THR A 49 39.55 29.46 3.08
N LEU A 50 38.49 28.72 2.79
CA LEU A 50 38.39 27.30 3.16
C LEU A 50 39.29 26.50 2.21
N SER A 51 40.22 25.77 2.84
CA SER A 51 41.04 24.72 2.27
C SER A 51 40.18 23.74 1.47
N ILE A 52 40.58 23.46 0.23
CA ILE A 52 40.06 22.36 -0.58
C ILE A 52 40.62 21.07 0.03
N GLY A 53 39.99 20.63 1.12
CA GLY A 53 40.19 19.31 1.66
C GLY A 53 39.56 18.29 0.71
N ASN A 54 40.34 17.27 0.34
CA ASN A 54 39.89 16.09 -0.39
C ASN A 54 38.60 15.56 0.23
N ARG A 55 37.46 15.84 -0.42
CA ARG A 55 36.23 15.13 -0.15
C ARG A 55 36.41 13.73 -0.72
N VAL A 56 36.75 12.77 0.14
CA VAL A 56 36.35 11.40 -0.10
C VAL A 56 34.83 11.46 -0.24
N ARG A 57 34.36 11.38 -1.49
CA ARG A 57 32.94 11.24 -1.80
C ARG A 57 32.52 9.99 -1.06
N ALA A 58 31.79 10.15 0.04
CA ALA A 58 31.03 9.04 0.62
C ALA A 58 30.33 8.38 -0.57
N MET A 59 30.62 7.10 -0.80
CA MET A 59 29.91 6.35 -1.80
C MET A 59 28.47 6.40 -1.35
N SER A 60 27.69 7.30 -1.99
CA SER A 60 26.24 7.23 -1.93
C SER A 60 25.95 5.77 -2.20
N SER A 61 25.19 5.10 -1.32
CA SER A 61 24.42 3.95 -1.78
C SER A 61 23.84 4.40 -3.12
N ILE A 62 24.16 3.67 -4.19
CA ILE A 62 23.55 3.94 -5.47
C ILE A 62 22.07 3.77 -5.17
N ALA A 63 21.32 4.88 -5.19
CA ALA A 63 19.89 4.80 -5.01
C ALA A 63 19.39 3.83 -6.07
N ASN A 64 18.56 2.87 -5.68
CA ASN A 64 17.96 1.88 -6.56
C ASN A 64 16.46 2.15 -6.61
N PRO A 65 16.00 3.19 -7.33
CA PRO A 65 14.64 3.69 -7.18
C PRO A 65 13.57 2.65 -7.52
N LEU A 66 13.90 1.69 -8.39
CA LEU A 66 13.01 0.57 -8.72
C LEU A 66 12.85 -0.37 -7.52
N GLN A 67 13.96 -0.86 -6.94
CA GLN A 67 13.92 -1.69 -5.73
C GLN A 67 13.20 -0.98 -4.59
N ASP A 68 13.54 0.30 -4.34
CA ASP A 68 12.90 1.09 -3.29
C ASP A 68 11.39 1.24 -3.52
N ALA A 69 10.94 1.28 -4.79
CA ALA A 69 9.52 1.38 -5.12
C ALA A 69 8.77 0.07 -4.87
N VAL A 70 9.37 -1.07 -5.24
CA VAL A 70 8.76 -2.39 -5.07
C VAL A 70 8.76 -2.78 -3.58
N ALA A 71 9.89 -2.66 -2.89
CA ALA A 71 10.02 -2.96 -1.46
C ALA A 71 9.09 -2.09 -0.59
N LYS A 72 8.82 -0.85 -1.00
CA LYS A 72 7.83 -0.01 -0.32
C LYS A 72 6.43 -0.63 -0.38
N ASP A 73 6.02 -1.15 -1.53
CA ASP A 73 4.71 -1.79 -1.67
C ASP A 73 4.63 -3.06 -0.82
N HIS A 74 5.68 -3.89 -0.81
CA HIS A 74 5.77 -5.07 0.04
C HIS A 74 5.58 -4.72 1.52
N SER A 75 6.29 -3.69 1.98
CA SER A 75 6.14 -3.19 3.35
C SER A 75 4.71 -2.73 3.64
N GLU A 76 4.04 -2.05 2.70
CA GLU A 76 2.64 -1.62 2.87
C GLU A 76 1.69 -2.82 2.93
N MET A 77 1.90 -3.86 2.12
CA MET A 77 1.11 -5.10 2.19
C MET A 77 1.24 -5.77 3.55
N TYR A 78 2.46 -5.87 4.10
CA TYR A 78 2.67 -6.44 5.42
C TYR A 78 2.03 -5.59 6.52
N GLU A 79 2.13 -4.27 6.44
CA GLU A 79 1.46 -3.36 7.37
C GLU A 79 -0.06 -3.55 7.33
N TYR A 80 -0.68 -3.65 6.15
CA TYR A 80 -2.12 -3.86 6.02
C TYR A 80 -2.56 -5.20 6.59
N TYR A 81 -1.76 -6.25 6.39
CA TYR A 81 -2.02 -7.55 7.00
C TYR A 81 -1.87 -7.52 8.52
N ASP A 82 -0.85 -6.86 9.06
CA ASP A 82 -0.69 -6.70 10.50
C ASP A 82 -1.87 -5.94 11.11
N GLN A 83 -2.33 -4.86 10.45
CA GLN A 83 -3.53 -4.15 10.87
C GLN A 83 -4.79 -5.01 10.79
N TYR A 84 -4.92 -5.89 9.79
CA TYR A 84 -6.01 -6.87 9.74
C TYR A 84 -6.00 -7.80 10.97
N ILE A 85 -4.83 -8.33 11.34
CA ILE A 85 -4.68 -9.23 12.49
C ILE A 85 -4.91 -8.50 13.82
N LEU A 86 -4.37 -7.29 13.97
CA LEU A 86 -4.53 -6.48 15.19
C LEU A 86 -5.98 -6.15 15.52
N ASN A 87 -6.86 -6.14 14.52
CA ASN A 87 -8.27 -5.83 14.67
C ASN A 87 -9.17 -7.07 14.64
N ALA A 88 -8.62 -8.25 14.94
CA ALA A 88 -9.40 -9.49 15.04
C ALA A 88 -10.64 -9.35 15.92
N GLY A 89 -11.81 -9.71 15.39
CA GLY A 89 -13.11 -9.59 16.05
C GLY A 89 -13.87 -8.29 15.74
N ASP A 90 -13.22 -7.25 15.20
CA ASP A 90 -13.89 -6.10 14.59
C ASP A 90 -13.95 -6.29 13.07
N THR A 91 -14.97 -7.01 12.61
CA THR A 91 -15.13 -7.38 11.20
C THR A 91 -15.24 -6.17 10.27
N VAL A 92 -15.72 -5.01 10.75
CA VAL A 92 -15.80 -3.79 9.95
C VAL A 92 -14.41 -3.21 9.71
N VAL A 93 -13.55 -3.20 10.74
CA VAL A 93 -12.16 -2.74 10.60
C VAL A 93 -11.32 -3.75 9.83
N GLN A 94 -11.47 -5.05 10.10
CA GLN A 94 -10.82 -6.11 9.33
C GLN A 94 -11.15 -6.02 7.84
N GLN A 95 -12.42 -5.82 7.46
CA GLN A 95 -12.80 -5.69 6.05
C GLN A 95 -12.09 -4.52 5.36
N ARG A 96 -11.91 -3.39 6.06
CA ARG A 96 -11.20 -2.22 5.50
C ARG A 96 -9.75 -2.54 5.18
N TRP A 97 -9.04 -3.18 6.12
CA TRP A 97 -7.64 -3.56 5.93
C TRP A 97 -7.46 -4.68 4.91
N ALA A 98 -8.35 -5.67 4.92
CA ALA A 98 -8.40 -6.70 3.89
C ALA A 98 -8.57 -6.09 2.49
N ASN A 99 -9.47 -5.12 2.32
CA ASN A 99 -9.64 -4.43 1.05
C ASN A 99 -8.38 -3.65 0.64
N GLN A 100 -7.76 -2.91 1.56
CA GLN A 100 -6.49 -2.21 1.24
C GLN A 100 -5.40 -3.17 0.76
N LEU A 101 -5.25 -4.30 1.47
CA LEU A 101 -4.31 -5.35 1.14
C LEU A 101 -4.57 -5.93 -0.24
N ILE A 102 -5.80 -6.37 -0.52
CA ILE A 102 -6.19 -6.94 -1.83
C ILE A 102 -5.93 -5.93 -2.96
N TRP A 103 -6.28 -4.66 -2.75
CA TRP A 103 -6.08 -3.61 -3.75
C TRP A 103 -4.61 -3.31 -4.00
N GLU A 104 -3.75 -3.37 -2.98
CA GLU A 104 -2.32 -3.17 -3.17
C GLU A 104 -1.69 -4.36 -3.89
N ILE A 105 -1.98 -5.60 -3.47
CA ILE A 105 -1.47 -6.81 -4.14
C ILE A 105 -1.86 -6.82 -5.62
N ALA A 106 -3.14 -6.55 -5.94
CA ALA A 106 -3.62 -6.58 -7.33
C ALA A 106 -2.91 -5.55 -8.22
N ARG A 107 -2.74 -4.31 -7.73
CA ARG A 107 -2.10 -3.24 -8.49
C ARG A 107 -0.59 -3.41 -8.58
N HIS A 108 0.03 -3.93 -7.53
CA HIS A 108 1.44 -4.27 -7.50
C HIS A 108 1.76 -5.32 -8.55
N ALA A 109 1.10 -6.48 -8.50
CA ALA A 109 1.31 -7.57 -9.44
C ALA A 109 1.12 -7.12 -10.90
N ALA A 110 0.10 -6.29 -11.18
CA ALA A 110 -0.09 -5.71 -12.51
C ALA A 110 1.05 -4.76 -12.91
N GLY A 111 1.59 -3.98 -11.97
CA GLY A 111 2.75 -3.13 -12.19
C GLY A 111 3.98 -3.92 -12.62
N GLU A 112 4.21 -5.06 -11.98
CA GLU A 112 5.37 -5.91 -12.28
C GLU A 112 5.21 -6.64 -13.60
N GLU A 113 4.05 -7.25 -13.85
CA GLU A 113 3.75 -7.94 -15.10
C GLU A 113 3.88 -7.01 -16.32
N ILE A 114 3.43 -5.76 -16.20
CA ILE A 114 3.42 -4.79 -17.31
C ILE A 114 4.78 -4.09 -17.49
N VAL A 115 5.54 -3.90 -16.41
CA VAL A 115 6.76 -3.07 -16.43
C VAL A 115 8.01 -3.86 -16.13
N ILE A 116 8.05 -4.59 -15.02
CA ILE A 116 9.28 -5.23 -14.52
C ILE A 116 9.60 -6.48 -15.32
N TYR A 117 8.63 -7.34 -15.59
CA TYR A 117 8.86 -8.63 -16.24
C TYR A 117 9.38 -8.46 -17.68
N PRO A 118 8.84 -7.55 -18.52
CA PRO A 118 9.43 -7.25 -19.82
C PRO A 118 10.88 -6.74 -19.72
N LEU A 119 11.20 -5.95 -18.69
CA LEU A 119 12.58 -5.48 -18.46
C LEU A 119 13.49 -6.63 -18.03
N MET A 120 13.03 -7.56 -17.20
CA MET A 120 13.78 -8.78 -16.87
C MET A 120 14.10 -9.58 -18.12
N GLU A 121 13.07 -9.89 -18.93
CA GLU A 121 13.22 -10.64 -20.18
C GLU A 121 14.20 -9.95 -21.14
N GLN A 122 14.09 -8.62 -21.28
CA GLN A 122 14.93 -7.83 -22.17
C GLN A 122 16.40 -7.78 -21.70
N TYR A 123 16.66 -7.53 -20.41
CA TYR A 123 18.01 -7.21 -19.92
C TYR A 123 18.75 -8.43 -19.34
N LEU A 124 18.04 -9.49 -18.95
CA LEU A 124 18.62 -10.72 -18.37
C LEU A 124 18.52 -11.93 -19.32
N GLY A 125 17.89 -11.77 -20.50
CA GLY A 125 17.80 -12.82 -21.52
C GLY A 125 17.04 -14.05 -21.03
N THR A 126 17.54 -15.25 -21.34
CA THR A 126 16.91 -16.52 -20.91
C THR A 126 16.67 -16.57 -19.41
N LYS A 127 17.62 -16.07 -18.60
CA LYS A 127 17.44 -16.05 -17.15
C LYS A 127 16.30 -15.11 -16.74
N GLY A 128 16.15 -13.98 -17.42
CA GLY A 128 15.03 -13.06 -17.19
C GLY A 128 13.67 -13.67 -17.51
N VAL A 129 13.58 -14.46 -18.59
CA VAL A 129 12.37 -15.21 -18.94
C VAL A 129 12.04 -16.25 -17.87
N GLU A 130 13.03 -17.00 -17.38
CA GLU A 130 12.82 -17.97 -16.31
C GLU A 130 12.29 -17.33 -15.01
N LEU A 131 12.86 -16.18 -14.63
CA LEU A 131 12.41 -15.43 -13.45
C LEU A 131 10.99 -14.90 -13.63
N ALA A 132 10.74 -14.18 -14.73
CA ALA A 132 9.41 -13.65 -15.05
C ALA A 132 8.32 -14.73 -15.14
N ASP A 133 8.63 -15.92 -15.70
CA ASP A 133 7.67 -17.02 -15.78
C ASP A 133 7.41 -17.66 -14.41
N LYS A 134 8.43 -17.74 -13.53
CA LYS A 134 8.23 -18.17 -12.13
C LYS A 134 7.33 -17.18 -11.40
N ASP A 135 7.61 -15.90 -11.49
CA ASP A 135 6.89 -14.85 -10.76
C ASP A 135 5.44 -14.71 -11.24
N ARG A 136 5.19 -14.91 -12.55
CA ARG A 136 3.82 -15.04 -13.08
C ARG A 136 3.06 -16.22 -12.47
N ALA A 137 3.73 -17.35 -12.23
CA ALA A 137 3.10 -18.52 -11.62
C ALA A 137 2.74 -18.26 -10.15
N ASP A 138 3.64 -17.62 -9.40
CA ASP A 138 3.40 -17.20 -8.01
C ASP A 138 2.24 -16.18 -7.94
N HIS A 139 2.24 -15.18 -8.83
CA HIS A 139 1.14 -14.24 -8.98
C HIS A 139 -0.18 -14.91 -9.35
N GLN A 140 -0.16 -15.93 -10.21
CA GLN A 140 -1.37 -16.67 -10.55
C GLN A 140 -1.95 -17.37 -9.32
N TYR A 141 -1.11 -18.01 -8.50
CA TYR A 141 -1.53 -18.60 -7.23
C TYR A 141 -2.22 -17.57 -6.34
N VAL A 142 -1.58 -16.42 -6.12
CA VAL A 142 -2.11 -15.34 -5.29
C VAL A 142 -3.43 -14.80 -5.84
N LYS A 143 -3.52 -14.51 -7.15
CA LYS A 143 -4.73 -14.00 -7.80
C LYS A 143 -5.91 -14.95 -7.64
N GLU A 144 -5.70 -16.26 -7.77
CA GLU A 144 -6.74 -17.26 -7.58
C GLU A 144 -7.25 -17.31 -6.14
N HIS A 145 -6.38 -17.15 -5.15
CA HIS A 145 -6.74 -17.17 -3.73
C HIS A 145 -7.44 -15.87 -3.32
N LEU A 146 -6.96 -14.72 -3.81
CA LEU A 146 -7.64 -13.45 -3.61
C LEU A 146 -9.02 -13.41 -4.26
N TYR A 147 -9.19 -14.00 -5.45
CA TYR A 147 -10.49 -14.11 -6.09
C TYR A 147 -11.49 -14.94 -5.27
N LYS A 148 -11.04 -16.02 -4.62
CA LYS A 148 -11.88 -16.80 -3.70
C LYS A 148 -12.30 -15.97 -2.48
N LEU A 149 -11.40 -15.15 -1.92
CA LEU A 149 -11.68 -14.28 -0.77
C LEU A 149 -12.82 -13.27 -1.06
N GLU A 150 -13.01 -12.83 -2.30
CA GLU A 150 -14.09 -11.87 -2.65
C GLU A 150 -15.50 -12.41 -2.35
N GLY A 151 -15.67 -13.74 -2.39
CA GLY A 151 -16.94 -14.40 -2.08
C GLY A 151 -17.11 -14.79 -0.62
N MET A 152 -16.11 -14.52 0.23
CA MET A 152 -16.05 -14.99 1.62
C MET A 152 -16.35 -13.87 2.62
N GLN A 153 -16.86 -14.26 3.78
CA GLN A 153 -17.09 -13.33 4.88
C GLN A 153 -15.80 -13.11 5.68
N VAL A 154 -15.34 -11.86 5.75
CA VAL A 154 -14.20 -11.46 6.58
C VAL A 154 -14.42 -11.80 8.06
N GLY A 155 -13.35 -12.23 8.73
CA GLY A 155 -13.34 -12.62 10.14
C GLY A 155 -13.82 -14.05 10.42
N THR A 156 -14.09 -14.83 9.38
CA THR A 156 -14.30 -16.28 9.49
C THR A 156 -12.96 -17.02 9.53
N THR A 157 -12.93 -18.19 10.18
CA THR A 157 -11.70 -19.01 10.25
C THR A 157 -11.18 -19.39 8.87
N GLU A 158 -12.08 -19.65 7.92
CA GLU A 158 -11.74 -19.97 6.54
C GLU A 158 -11.13 -18.77 5.81
N TYR A 159 -11.67 -17.57 6.01
CA TYR A 159 -11.13 -16.33 5.44
C TYR A 159 -9.72 -16.07 6.00
N ASP A 160 -9.56 -16.17 7.32
CA ASP A 160 -8.29 -15.93 7.99
C ASP A 160 -7.22 -16.93 7.53
N ALA A 161 -7.57 -18.21 7.40
CA ALA A 161 -6.66 -19.24 6.92
C ALA A 161 -6.22 -18.98 5.47
N LEU A 162 -7.16 -18.63 4.60
CA LEU A 162 -6.88 -18.38 3.18
C LEU A 162 -6.07 -17.09 2.97
N LEU A 163 -6.37 -16.03 3.73
CA LEU A 163 -5.58 -14.80 3.67
C LEU A 163 -4.17 -15.02 4.23
N LYS A 164 -4.01 -15.83 5.29
CA LYS A 164 -2.70 -16.20 5.80
C LYS A 164 -1.88 -16.95 4.74
N ASP A 165 -2.48 -17.91 4.06
CA ASP A 165 -1.83 -18.69 2.99
C ASP A 165 -1.33 -17.78 1.85
N VAL A 166 -2.15 -16.82 1.42
CA VAL A 166 -1.75 -15.77 0.47
C VAL A 166 -0.53 -15.01 0.98
N MET A 167 -0.53 -14.59 2.25
CA MET A 167 0.57 -13.81 2.81
C MET A 167 1.85 -14.62 3.04
N ASP A 168 1.74 -15.92 3.35
CA ASP A 168 2.90 -16.81 3.46
C ASP A 168 3.57 -16.96 2.09
N HIS A 169 2.77 -17.20 1.03
CA HIS A 169 3.26 -17.31 -0.34
C HIS A 169 3.87 -16.00 -0.85
N LEU A 170 3.20 -14.87 -0.60
CA LEU A 170 3.71 -13.54 -0.96
C LEU A 170 5.05 -13.22 -0.29
N ARG A 171 5.26 -13.62 0.97
CA ARG A 171 6.55 -13.38 1.63
C ARG A 171 7.70 -14.09 0.93
N GLU A 172 7.51 -15.36 0.57
CA GLU A 172 8.53 -16.13 -0.16
C GLU A 172 8.80 -15.52 -1.54
N HIS A 173 7.75 -15.12 -2.25
CA HIS A 173 7.84 -14.44 -3.53
C HIS A 173 8.62 -13.11 -3.43
N ASN A 174 8.18 -12.21 -2.57
CA ASN A 174 8.78 -10.89 -2.35
C ASN A 174 10.25 -10.99 -1.90
N ASP A 175 10.59 -11.97 -1.05
CA ASP A 175 11.97 -12.23 -0.63
C ASP A 175 12.85 -12.62 -1.83
N GLY A 176 12.34 -13.45 -2.74
CA GLY A 176 13.02 -13.81 -3.98
C GLY A 176 13.32 -12.59 -4.85
N GLU A 177 12.32 -11.75 -5.04
CA GLU A 177 12.44 -10.54 -5.87
C GLU A 177 13.43 -9.54 -5.29
N GLU A 178 13.34 -9.24 -4.00
CA GLU A 178 14.19 -8.25 -3.33
C GLU A 178 15.64 -8.72 -3.21
N GLN A 179 15.88 -10.01 -3.04
CA GLN A 179 17.21 -10.57 -2.81
C GLN A 179 17.91 -11.01 -4.10
N THR A 180 17.15 -11.33 -5.15
CA THR A 180 17.68 -11.92 -6.39
C THR A 180 17.31 -11.12 -7.62
N ASP A 181 16.01 -11.02 -7.93
CA ASP A 181 15.57 -10.65 -9.28
C ASP A 181 15.77 -9.16 -9.55
N LEU A 182 15.36 -8.31 -8.62
CA LEU A 182 15.55 -6.86 -8.72
C LEU A 182 17.02 -6.44 -8.61
N PRO A 183 17.86 -7.02 -7.74
CA PRO A 183 19.32 -6.82 -7.79
C PRO A 183 19.92 -7.12 -9.15
N MET A 184 19.61 -8.28 -9.74
CA MET A 184 20.10 -8.65 -11.06
C MET A 184 19.65 -7.67 -12.15
N LEU A 185 18.38 -7.27 -12.13
CA LEU A 185 17.83 -6.33 -13.11
C LEU A 185 18.45 -4.93 -12.99
N VAL A 186 18.52 -4.37 -11.78
CA VAL A 186 19.03 -3.00 -11.56
C VAL A 186 20.52 -2.89 -11.88
N GLU A 187 21.29 -3.96 -11.68
CA GLU A 187 22.70 -4.01 -12.12
C GLU A 187 22.83 -3.81 -13.64
N LYS A 188 21.88 -4.35 -14.44
CA LYS A 188 21.88 -4.19 -15.90
C LYS A 188 21.27 -2.88 -16.40
N LEU A 189 20.24 -2.38 -15.74
CA LEU A 189 19.59 -1.11 -16.09
C LEU A 189 20.49 0.11 -15.81
N GLY A 190 21.22 0.08 -14.69
CA GLY A 190 21.87 1.28 -14.17
C GLY A 190 20.87 2.30 -13.61
N THR A 191 21.39 3.39 -13.01
CA THR A 191 20.58 4.29 -12.17
C THR A 191 19.47 5.04 -12.93
N THR A 192 19.76 5.54 -14.14
CA THR A 192 18.79 6.35 -14.90
C THR A 192 17.60 5.52 -15.40
N ASP A 193 17.86 4.32 -15.93
CA ASP A 193 16.79 3.44 -16.40
C ASP A 193 16.02 2.84 -15.22
N SER A 194 16.69 2.54 -14.10
CA SER A 194 16.04 2.15 -12.84
C SER A 194 15.08 3.24 -12.33
N GLN A 195 15.48 4.51 -12.39
CA GLN A 195 14.58 5.62 -12.04
C GLN A 195 13.37 5.70 -12.98
N THR A 196 13.57 5.50 -14.28
CA THR A 196 12.50 5.52 -15.28
C THR A 196 11.54 4.35 -15.07
N ALA A 197 12.06 3.15 -14.83
CA ALA A 197 11.28 1.95 -14.51
C ALA A 197 10.44 2.18 -13.24
N ALA A 198 11.03 2.75 -12.18
CA ALA A 198 10.31 3.08 -10.95
C ALA A 198 9.14 4.05 -11.18
N HIS A 199 9.34 5.07 -12.02
CA HIS A 199 8.27 6.00 -12.42
C HIS A 199 7.18 5.31 -13.23
N SER A 200 7.56 4.43 -14.16
CA SER A 200 6.62 3.65 -14.97
C SER A 200 5.79 2.71 -14.09
N PHE A 201 6.44 1.92 -13.24
CA PHE A 201 5.82 1.03 -12.26
C PHE A 201 4.77 1.78 -11.43
N LYS A 202 5.17 2.86 -10.73
CA LYS A 202 4.26 3.68 -9.91
C LYS A 202 3.10 4.28 -10.71
N ARG A 203 3.31 4.62 -11.98
CA ARG A 203 2.27 5.16 -12.86
C ARG A 203 1.28 4.08 -13.27
N THR A 204 1.77 2.90 -13.68
CA THR A 204 0.94 1.76 -14.09
C THR A 204 -0.05 1.38 -13.00
N LYS A 205 0.40 1.30 -11.74
CA LYS A 205 -0.47 0.99 -10.59
C LYS A 205 -1.67 1.92 -10.43
N LYS A 206 -1.60 3.17 -10.90
CA LYS A 206 -2.72 4.13 -10.82
C LYS A 206 -3.88 3.79 -11.75
N PHE A 207 -3.61 2.97 -12.78
CA PHE A 207 -4.59 2.56 -13.79
C PHE A 207 -4.84 1.05 -13.76
N ALA A 208 -4.08 0.30 -12.95
CA ALA A 208 -4.28 -1.12 -12.75
C ALA A 208 -5.62 -1.39 -12.01
N PRO A 209 -6.31 -2.49 -12.34
CA PRO A 209 -7.47 -2.94 -11.58
C PRO A 209 -7.14 -3.14 -10.10
N THR A 210 -8.11 -2.85 -9.23
CA THR A 210 -7.98 -3.08 -7.78
C THR A 210 -8.47 -4.46 -7.35
N HIS A 211 -9.06 -5.23 -8.26
CA HIS A 211 -9.59 -6.56 -7.99
C HIS A 211 -8.83 -7.60 -8.84
N PRO A 212 -8.31 -8.66 -8.22
CA PRO A 212 -7.64 -9.73 -8.95
C PRO A 212 -8.68 -10.55 -9.71
N HIS A 213 -8.40 -10.83 -10.98
CA HIS A 213 -9.17 -11.78 -11.76
C HIS A 213 -8.22 -12.89 -12.25
N PRO A 214 -8.55 -14.18 -12.05
CA PRO A 214 -7.67 -15.31 -12.40
C PRO A 214 -7.34 -15.39 -13.90
N THR A 215 -8.17 -14.77 -14.74
CA THR A 215 -7.97 -14.71 -16.20
C THR A 215 -7.49 -13.35 -16.69
N SER A 216 -7.02 -12.47 -15.79
CA SER A 216 -6.39 -11.22 -16.20
C SER A 216 -5.20 -11.56 -17.11
N PRO A 217 -5.13 -10.97 -18.31
CA PRO A 217 -4.10 -11.34 -19.27
C PRO A 217 -2.71 -11.07 -18.68
N HIS A 218 -1.88 -12.10 -18.62
CA HIS A 218 -0.44 -11.91 -18.39
C HIS A 218 0.11 -11.18 -19.61
N SER A 219 0.78 -10.05 -19.39
CA SER A 219 1.37 -9.29 -20.49
C SER A 219 2.61 -10.03 -21.00
N ARG A 220 2.44 -10.83 -22.05
CA ARG A 220 3.49 -11.06 -23.05
C ARG A 220 3.24 -10.09 -24.19
N LEU A 221 4.17 -9.15 -24.39
CA LEU A 221 4.24 -8.32 -25.59
C LEU A 221 5.24 -8.93 -26.58
#